data_AF-A0A8J3D7P5-F1
#
_entry.id   AF-A0A8J3D7P5-F1
#
_cell.length_a   1.000
_cell.length_b   1.000
_cell.length_c   1.000
_cell.angle_alpha   90.00
_cell.angle_beta   90.00
_cell.angle_gamma   90.00
#
_symmetry.space_group_name_H-M   'P 1'
#
loop_
_entity.id
_entity.type
_entity.pdbx_description
1 polymer ?
#
loop_
_entity_poly.entity_id
_entity_poly.type
_entity_poly.pdbx_seq_one_letter_code
_entity_poly.pdbx_strand_id
1 'polypeptide(L)'
;MEKKSQSIVKRLKSGGTLLLLLLTSVSYANHILIPMDDRQSNHLKAYGIAYSVLKDGLDLDWLLNYRGGSYLIKYVSTIEKECRVRGVSYEVISDAKAANIITQIAVPEVNMDAVKLHKAARIAVYSPIKIGPATFEYNDAVLLALKYAEIPFEVVYDQEILDGDLSKYDWLHLHHEDFTGQFGRNLRRMSHEDIQAQEDIAKKFGYAKVSQMKLAVAKRIKEFCAGGGYLFAMCSGAETFDIALAAEGVDIVDSQFDGDGIEPGAQSKLDFSQTFAFENFELQLENGYGGMWFSDINASLGSYGFGDSENVFTLFDFSAKWDVIPSMLVQNHEFQIREFSGQTSAFTKKTVKSNVLVMGQSKSSDRYLYGEIGVGQWTFYGGHDPEGRRGGHRMGTDLNLYPHSPGYRLILNNILFPSAKKKKRKT
;
A
#
# COMPACT_ATOMS: atom_id res chain seq x y z
N MET A 1 -7.99 93.47 -53.92
CA MET A 1 -8.17 92.03 -53.61
C MET A 1 -7.08 91.65 -52.63
N GLU A 2 -7.36 91.79 -51.34
CA GLU A 2 -7.89 90.76 -50.44
C GLU A 2 -6.80 89.84 -49.83
N LYS A 3 -6.59 90.11 -48.53
CA LYS A 3 -6.53 89.17 -47.40
C LYS A 3 -5.29 88.29 -47.15
N LYS A 4 -4.79 88.53 -45.93
CA LYS A 4 -4.41 87.57 -44.86
C LYS A 4 -3.06 86.86 -44.99
N SER A 5 -2.36 86.46 -43.93
CA SER A 5 -2.30 86.77 -42.49
C SER A 5 -1.46 85.64 -41.88
N GLN A 6 -0.40 86.00 -41.15
CA GLN A 6 0.15 85.35 -39.95
C GLN A 6 0.59 83.86 -39.96
N SER A 7 1.90 83.68 -39.72
CA SER A 7 2.53 82.93 -38.60
C SER A 7 2.08 81.49 -38.29
N ILE A 8 3.03 80.53 -38.38
CA ILE A 8 3.05 79.33 -37.53
C ILE A 8 4.47 79.05 -37.00
N VAL A 9 4.58 79.13 -35.67
CA VAL A 9 5.65 78.59 -34.81
C VAL A 9 5.43 77.09 -34.59
N LYS A 10 6.48 76.25 -34.67
CA LYS A 10 6.55 74.91 -34.01
C LYS A 10 8.00 74.63 -33.63
N ARG A 11 8.38 74.85 -32.36
CA ARG A 11 8.26 73.98 -31.16
C ARG A 11 9.44 73.01 -31.02
N LEU A 12 10.23 73.25 -29.96
CA LEU A 12 11.16 72.33 -29.31
C LEU A 12 10.55 70.94 -29.16
N LYS A 13 11.36 69.89 -29.36
CA LYS A 13 11.33 68.69 -28.49
C LYS A 13 12.77 68.22 -28.25
N SER A 14 13.20 68.52 -27.03
CA SER A 14 14.28 67.86 -26.30
C SER A 14 14.28 66.35 -26.52
N GLY A 15 15.47 65.81 -26.80
CA GLY A 15 15.73 64.38 -26.80
C GLY A 15 15.57 63.82 -25.39
N GLY A 16 14.34 63.40 -25.06
CA GLY A 16 14.09 62.50 -23.96
C GLY A 16 14.36 61.08 -24.44
N THR A 17 15.60 60.60 -24.28
CA THR A 17 15.90 59.17 -24.33
C THR A 17 15.22 58.53 -23.14
N LEU A 18 13.98 58.11 -23.32
CA LEU A 18 13.23 57.31 -22.36
C LEU A 18 13.88 55.93 -22.33
N LEU A 19 14.84 55.74 -21.41
CA LEU A 19 15.39 54.45 -21.05
C LEU A 19 14.26 53.64 -20.38
N LEU A 20 13.50 52.91 -21.19
CA LEU A 20 12.50 51.97 -20.71
C LEU A 20 13.27 50.79 -20.09
N LEU A 21 13.58 50.89 -18.79
CA LEU A 21 14.01 49.77 -17.98
C LEU A 21 12.88 48.74 -17.97
N LEU A 22 13.00 47.74 -18.84
CA LEU A 22 12.31 46.46 -18.75
C LEU A 22 12.71 45.83 -17.42
N LEU A 23 12.00 46.20 -16.36
CA LEU A 23 11.89 45.42 -15.13
C LEU A 23 11.14 44.14 -15.51
N THR A 24 11.84 43.20 -16.12
CA THR A 24 11.37 41.82 -16.21
C THR A 24 11.32 41.31 -14.77
N SER A 25 10.12 41.27 -14.20
CA SER A 25 9.86 40.54 -12.97
C SER A 25 10.29 39.09 -13.22
N VAL A 26 11.44 38.71 -12.69
CA VAL A 26 11.84 37.31 -12.59
C VAL A 26 10.82 36.68 -11.66
N SER A 27 9.80 36.02 -12.22
CA SER A 27 8.89 35.19 -11.45
C SER A 27 9.69 33.98 -11.02
N TYR A 28 10.12 33.97 -9.75
CA TYR A 28 10.71 32.79 -9.14
C TYR A 28 9.62 31.74 -9.05
N ALA A 29 9.86 30.56 -9.64
CA ALA A 29 8.99 29.43 -9.33
C ALA A 29 9.28 29.04 -7.87
N ASN A 30 8.24 28.56 -7.21
CA ASN A 30 8.32 28.04 -5.87
C ASN A 30 7.96 26.57 -5.91
N HIS A 31 8.29 25.87 -4.83
CA HIS A 31 7.88 24.50 -4.57
C HIS A 31 7.12 24.44 -3.25
N ILE A 32 6.25 23.45 -3.13
CA ILE A 32 5.64 23.02 -1.89
C ILE A 32 6.44 21.80 -1.43
N LEU A 33 7.08 21.91 -0.27
CA LEU A 33 7.71 20.79 0.42
C LEU A 33 6.75 20.31 1.52
N ILE A 34 6.32 19.06 1.44
CA ILE A 34 5.54 18.40 2.49
C ILE A 34 6.52 17.56 3.31
N PRO A 35 6.92 18.03 4.51
CA PRO A 35 7.79 17.24 5.37
C PRO A 35 7.07 15.99 5.86
N MET A 36 7.82 14.90 6.01
CA MET A 36 7.30 13.61 6.50
C MET A 36 8.09 13.14 7.75
N ASP A 37 8.77 14.07 8.41
CA ASP A 37 9.36 13.95 9.73
C ASP A 37 8.37 14.38 10.82
N ASP A 38 8.80 14.38 12.08
CA ASP A 38 7.97 14.67 13.26
C ASP A 38 7.29 16.06 13.27
N ARG A 39 7.63 16.93 12.32
CA ARG A 39 6.97 18.24 12.16
C ARG A 39 5.67 18.17 11.36
N GLN A 40 5.38 17.04 10.72
CA GLN A 40 4.16 16.86 9.96
C GLN A 40 2.96 16.75 10.90
N SER A 41 1.94 17.59 10.70
CA SER A 41 0.69 17.58 11.47
C SER A 41 -0.25 16.43 11.15
N ASN A 42 -0.15 15.84 9.95
CA ASN A 42 -0.89 14.63 9.60
C ASN A 42 -0.18 13.82 8.51
N HIS A 43 0.50 12.75 8.91
CA HIS A 43 1.26 11.92 7.99
C HIS A 43 0.36 11.18 7.01
N LEU A 44 -0.75 10.62 7.49
CA LEU A 44 -1.59 9.75 6.65
C LEU A 44 -2.30 10.57 5.56
N LYS A 45 -2.81 11.77 5.88
CA LYS A 45 -3.40 12.67 4.88
C LYS A 45 -2.39 13.24 3.89
N ALA A 46 -1.11 13.31 4.23
CA ALA A 46 -0.07 13.73 3.29
C ALA A 46 0.06 12.79 2.08
N TYR A 47 -0.17 11.47 2.26
CA TYR A 47 -0.25 10.53 1.13
C TYR A 47 -1.46 10.82 0.23
N GLY A 48 -2.57 11.27 0.82
CA GLY A 48 -3.74 11.74 0.09
C GLY A 48 -3.45 12.94 -0.82
N ILE A 49 -2.69 13.91 -0.31
CA ILE A 49 -2.21 15.05 -1.10
C ILE A 49 -1.28 14.57 -2.23
N ALA A 50 -0.32 13.70 -1.92
CA ALA A 50 0.59 13.16 -2.93
C ALA A 50 -0.18 12.41 -4.04
N TYR A 51 -1.17 11.59 -3.67
CA TYR A 51 -2.01 10.90 -4.63
C TYR A 51 -2.87 11.88 -5.47
N SER A 52 -3.46 12.91 -4.85
CA SER A 52 -4.29 13.88 -5.59
C SER A 52 -3.48 14.65 -6.63
N VAL A 53 -2.24 15.01 -6.31
CA VAL A 53 -1.28 15.64 -7.24
C VAL A 53 -1.09 14.75 -8.48
N LEU A 54 -0.83 13.45 -8.26
CA LEU A 54 -0.63 12.48 -9.34
C LEU A 54 -1.91 12.22 -10.14
N LYS A 55 -3.07 12.26 -9.48
CA LYS A 55 -4.40 12.11 -10.11
C LYS A 55 -4.71 13.27 -11.04
N ASP A 56 -4.29 14.48 -10.67
CA ASP A 56 -4.45 15.70 -11.48
C ASP A 56 -3.40 15.81 -12.60
N GLY A 57 -2.60 14.76 -12.82
CA GLY A 57 -1.59 14.69 -13.87
C GLY A 57 -0.33 15.50 -13.59
N LEU A 58 -0.12 15.93 -12.34
CA LEU A 58 1.08 16.61 -11.91
C LEU A 58 2.10 15.59 -11.38
N ASP A 59 3.38 15.86 -11.62
CA ASP A 59 4.47 15.08 -11.08
C ASP A 59 4.85 15.59 -9.67
N LEU A 60 5.43 14.69 -8.87
CA LEU A 60 6.11 15.07 -7.63
C LEU A 60 7.38 14.22 -7.43
N ASP A 61 8.33 14.74 -6.66
CA ASP A 61 9.50 13.98 -6.23
C ASP A 61 9.28 13.50 -4.78
N TRP A 62 9.40 12.19 -4.58
CA TRP A 62 9.50 11.58 -3.26
C TRP A 62 10.97 11.55 -2.84
N LEU A 63 11.30 12.35 -1.83
CA LEU A 63 12.66 12.52 -1.33
C LEU A 63 12.95 11.46 -0.26
N LEU A 64 13.39 10.28 -0.70
CA LEU A 64 13.65 9.13 0.16
C LEU A 64 14.71 9.47 1.21
N ASN A 65 14.44 9.07 2.45
CA ASN A 65 15.22 9.32 3.67
C ASN A 65 15.48 10.80 4.00
N TYR A 66 15.09 11.74 3.14
CA TYR A 66 15.13 13.15 3.45
C TYR A 66 13.90 13.55 4.26
N ARG A 67 14.11 13.92 5.52
CA ARG A 67 13.04 14.35 6.45
C ARG A 67 11.85 13.38 6.44
N GLY A 68 12.15 12.12 6.73
CA GLY A 68 11.16 11.03 6.81
C GLY A 68 10.49 10.65 5.50
N GLY A 69 11.04 11.04 4.34
CA GLY A 69 10.47 10.74 3.03
C GLY A 69 9.59 11.85 2.49
N SER A 70 10.07 13.10 2.49
CA SER A 70 9.26 14.27 2.13
C SER A 70 8.81 14.27 0.67
N TYR A 71 7.70 14.96 0.37
CA TYR A 71 7.26 15.21 -1.00
C TYR A 71 7.64 16.61 -1.45
N LEU A 72 8.24 16.73 -2.63
CA LEU A 72 8.55 17.99 -3.27
C LEU A 72 7.68 18.15 -4.52
N ILE A 73 6.86 19.20 -4.54
CA ILE A 73 5.87 19.44 -5.58
C ILE A 73 6.07 20.85 -6.12
N LYS A 74 5.95 21.05 -7.43
CA LYS A 74 5.94 22.41 -8.00
C LYS A 74 4.77 23.21 -7.40
N TYR A 75 4.98 24.48 -7.07
CA TYR A 75 3.95 25.28 -6.42
C TYR A 75 2.70 25.42 -7.29
N VAL A 76 1.56 25.00 -6.74
CA VAL A 76 0.22 25.24 -7.27
C VAL A 76 -0.66 25.65 -6.09
N SER A 77 -1.38 26.77 -6.24
CA SER A 77 -2.18 27.34 -5.14
C SER A 77 -3.33 26.44 -4.68
N THR A 78 -3.83 25.56 -5.55
CA THR A 78 -4.84 24.56 -5.19
C THR A 78 -4.26 23.51 -4.23
N ILE A 79 -3.06 22.99 -4.49
CA ILE A 79 -2.38 22.03 -3.60
C ILE A 79 -2.09 22.67 -2.23
N GLU A 80 -1.65 23.94 -2.23
CA GLU A 80 -1.44 24.67 -0.98
C GLU A 80 -2.73 24.75 -0.13
N LYS A 81 -3.86 25.08 -0.77
CA LYS A 81 -5.17 25.14 -0.10
C LYS A 81 -5.60 23.76 0.40
N GLU A 82 -5.42 22.71 -0.39
CA GLU A 82 -5.72 21.33 0.03
C GLU A 82 -4.90 20.92 1.25
N CYS A 83 -3.60 21.25 1.31
CA CYS A 83 -2.79 20.99 2.50
C CYS A 83 -3.38 21.66 3.74
N ARG A 84 -3.79 22.94 3.64
CA ARG A 84 -4.43 23.66 4.75
C ARG A 84 -5.76 23.03 5.17
N VAL A 85 -6.63 22.71 4.20
CA VAL A 85 -7.96 22.13 4.46
C VAL A 85 -7.85 20.76 5.13
N ARG A 86 -6.89 19.94 4.70
CA ARG A 86 -6.70 18.58 5.21
C ARG A 86 -5.83 18.52 6.46
N GLY A 87 -5.31 19.65 6.94
CA GLY A 87 -4.44 19.70 8.12
C GLY A 87 -3.07 19.07 7.90
N VAL A 88 -2.54 19.15 6.68
CA VAL A 88 -1.19 18.70 6.30
C VAL A 88 -0.23 19.88 6.35
N SER A 89 0.85 19.73 7.11
CA SER A 89 1.92 20.73 7.21
C SER A 89 2.74 20.75 5.93
N TYR A 90 3.11 21.96 5.48
CA TYR A 90 3.89 22.18 4.27
C TYR A 90 4.74 23.44 4.38
N GLU A 91 5.75 23.55 3.53
CA GLU A 91 6.60 24.73 3.38
C GLU A 91 6.58 25.22 1.93
N VAL A 92 6.36 26.51 1.70
CA VAL A 92 6.63 27.12 0.39
C VAL A 92 8.10 27.51 0.34
N ILE A 93 8.85 26.91 -0.57
CA ILE A 93 10.30 27.13 -0.71
C ILE A 93 10.62 27.66 -2.11
N SER A 94 11.68 28.44 -2.23
CA SER A 94 12.16 28.92 -3.52
C SER A 94 12.79 27.80 -4.36
N ASP A 95 12.84 27.98 -5.67
CA ASP A 95 13.58 27.09 -6.58
C ASP A 95 15.04 26.88 -6.16
N ALA A 96 15.72 27.93 -5.68
CA ALA A 96 17.09 27.82 -5.20
C ALA A 96 17.20 26.88 -4.00
N LYS A 97 16.25 26.95 -3.06
CA LYS A 97 16.22 26.04 -1.89
C LYS A 97 15.88 24.61 -2.32
N ALA A 98 14.93 24.42 -3.23
CA ALA A 98 14.59 23.11 -3.79
C ALA A 98 15.79 22.47 -4.51
N ALA A 99 16.47 23.22 -5.38
CA ALA A 99 17.67 22.75 -6.08
C ALA A 99 18.81 22.39 -5.13
N ASN A 100 18.99 23.14 -4.04
CA ASN A 100 19.96 22.81 -3.00
C ASN A 100 19.61 21.49 -2.30
N ILE A 101 18.34 21.23 -1.98
CA ILE A 101 17.91 19.95 -1.40
C ILE A 101 18.21 18.80 -2.37
N ILE A 102 17.82 18.93 -3.64
CA ILE A 102 18.10 17.90 -4.66
C ILE A 102 19.59 17.62 -4.81
N THR A 103 20.42 18.67 -4.78
CA THR A 103 21.88 18.52 -4.87
C THR A 103 22.45 17.81 -3.64
N GLN A 104 21.94 18.12 -2.44
CA GLN A 104 22.38 17.49 -1.19
C GLN A 104 22.04 16.00 -1.15
N ILE A 105 20.83 15.61 -1.54
CA ILE A 105 20.41 14.20 -1.49
C ILE A 105 21.05 13.37 -2.62
N ALA A 106 21.44 14.01 -3.73
CA ALA A 106 22.11 13.32 -4.83
C ALA A 106 23.55 12.86 -4.48
N VAL A 107 24.16 13.41 -3.43
CA VAL A 107 25.52 13.07 -2.97
C VAL A 107 25.63 11.55 -2.72
N PRO A 108 26.59 10.83 -3.35
CA PRO A 108 26.73 9.38 -3.25
C PRO A 108 26.86 8.84 -1.82
N GLU A 109 27.51 9.60 -0.94
CA GLU A 109 27.82 9.22 0.45
C GLU A 109 26.63 9.34 1.41
N VAL A 110 25.54 10.01 1.00
CA VAL A 110 24.35 10.20 1.83
C VAL A 110 23.30 9.17 1.44
N ASN A 111 22.74 8.43 2.40
CA ASN A 111 21.66 7.47 2.16
C ASN A 111 20.31 8.16 1.89
N MET A 112 20.21 8.97 0.83
CA MET A 112 19.01 9.66 0.37
C MET A 112 18.98 9.63 -1.17
N ASP A 113 17.78 9.75 -1.76
CA ASP A 113 17.61 9.93 -3.20
C ASP A 113 16.26 10.59 -3.51
N ALA A 114 16.10 11.13 -4.71
CA ALA A 114 14.80 11.57 -5.23
C ALA A 114 14.24 10.53 -6.19
N VAL A 115 13.03 10.05 -5.90
CA VAL A 115 12.24 9.23 -6.81
C VAL A 115 11.11 10.06 -7.38
N LYS A 116 11.12 10.25 -8.69
CA LYS A 116 10.05 10.94 -9.39
C LYS A 116 8.84 10.02 -9.53
N LEU A 117 7.70 10.48 -9.03
CA LEU A 117 6.41 9.81 -9.16
C LEU A 117 5.61 10.42 -10.31
N HIS A 118 4.99 9.56 -11.10
CA HIS A 118 4.17 9.90 -12.25
C HIS A 118 2.89 9.07 -12.24
N LYS A 119 1.75 9.74 -12.43
CA LYS A 119 0.42 9.13 -12.57
C LYS A 119 -0.05 8.41 -11.30
N ALA A 120 -1.31 8.62 -10.93
CA ALA A 120 -1.91 7.88 -9.84
C ALA A 120 -2.16 6.41 -10.24
N ALA A 121 -1.81 5.47 -9.35
CA ALA A 121 -2.12 4.05 -9.50
C ALA A 121 -3.64 3.83 -9.43
N ARG A 122 -4.17 2.93 -10.26
CA ARG A 122 -5.55 2.45 -10.13
C ARG A 122 -5.60 1.34 -9.08
N ILE A 123 -6.36 1.57 -8.02
CA ILE A 123 -6.34 0.77 -6.78
C ILE A 123 -7.60 -0.08 -6.71
N ALA A 124 -7.43 -1.39 -6.55
CA ALA A 124 -8.50 -2.31 -6.19
C ALA A 124 -8.28 -2.87 -4.78
N VAL A 125 -9.37 -3.00 -4.02
CA VAL A 125 -9.38 -3.70 -2.73
C VAL A 125 -10.28 -4.92 -2.86
N TYR A 126 -9.70 -6.10 -2.64
CA TYR A 126 -10.43 -7.36 -2.66
C TYR A 126 -11.16 -7.54 -1.33
N SER A 127 -12.49 -7.53 -1.36
CA SER A 127 -13.32 -7.53 -0.14
C SER A 127 -14.70 -8.17 -0.34
N PRO A 128 -15.18 -8.98 0.62
CA PRO A 128 -16.46 -9.69 0.54
C PRO A 128 -17.67 -8.77 0.76
N ILE A 129 -17.46 -7.50 1.12
CA ILE A 129 -18.51 -6.47 1.22
C ILE A 129 -19.37 -6.37 -0.06
N LYS A 130 -18.82 -6.77 -1.22
CA LYS A 130 -19.54 -6.75 -2.49
C LYS A 130 -20.68 -7.76 -2.56
N ILE A 131 -20.62 -8.82 -1.75
CA ILE A 131 -21.50 -9.98 -1.85
C ILE A 131 -22.31 -10.26 -0.58
N GLY A 132 -22.05 -9.53 0.50
CA GLY A 132 -22.78 -9.69 1.76
C GLY A 132 -22.65 -8.49 2.69
N PRO A 133 -23.54 -8.36 3.70
CA PRO A 133 -23.51 -7.30 4.70
C PRO A 133 -22.39 -7.50 5.73
N ALA A 134 -21.45 -8.41 5.47
CA ALA A 134 -20.41 -8.81 6.38
C ALA A 134 -19.67 -7.57 6.90
N THR A 135 -19.70 -7.39 8.22
CA THR A 135 -19.29 -6.16 8.91
C THR A 135 -17.77 -5.98 8.98
N PHE A 136 -17.02 -6.60 8.06
CA PHE A 136 -15.56 -6.52 7.96
C PHE A 136 -15.06 -5.09 7.69
N GLU A 137 -15.93 -4.19 7.20
CA GLU A 137 -15.61 -2.78 6.90
C GLU A 137 -14.92 -2.03 8.04
N TYR A 138 -15.33 -2.25 9.28
CA TYR A 138 -14.79 -1.50 10.43
C TYR A 138 -13.38 -1.94 10.85
N ASN A 139 -12.91 -3.04 10.26
CA ASN A 139 -11.69 -3.72 10.66
C ASN A 139 -10.65 -3.72 9.51
N ASP A 140 -11.02 -3.30 8.29
CA ASP A 140 -10.04 -3.23 7.21
C ASP A 140 -9.15 -2.00 7.33
N ALA A 141 -7.90 -2.22 7.78
CA ALA A 141 -6.93 -1.16 7.99
C ALA A 141 -6.59 -0.44 6.67
N VAL A 142 -6.56 -1.13 5.54
CA VAL A 142 -6.25 -0.49 4.27
C VAL A 142 -7.42 0.33 3.76
N LEU A 143 -8.65 -0.19 3.81
CA LEU A 143 -9.84 0.60 3.50
C LEU A 143 -9.94 1.82 4.41
N LEU A 144 -9.65 1.66 5.71
CA LEU A 144 -9.64 2.75 6.67
C LEU A 144 -8.59 3.81 6.30
N ALA A 145 -7.36 3.38 5.98
CA ALA A 145 -6.28 4.28 5.58
C ALA A 145 -6.61 5.04 4.28
N LEU A 146 -7.14 4.33 3.27
CA LEU A 146 -7.54 4.90 1.99
C LEU A 146 -8.68 5.91 2.16
N LYS A 147 -9.72 5.56 2.93
CA LYS A 147 -10.84 6.46 3.25
C LYS A 147 -10.33 7.71 4.01
N TYR A 148 -9.47 7.53 5.02
CA TYR A 148 -8.93 8.63 5.83
C TYR A 148 -8.01 9.58 5.04
N ALA A 149 -7.19 9.02 4.15
CA ALA A 149 -6.34 9.78 3.25
C ALA A 149 -7.10 10.31 2.01
N GLU A 150 -8.39 10.00 1.87
CA GLU A 150 -9.24 10.38 0.73
C GLU A 150 -8.68 9.90 -0.63
N ILE A 151 -8.09 8.71 -0.65
CA ILE A 151 -7.57 8.05 -1.85
C ILE A 151 -8.68 7.17 -2.44
N PRO A 152 -9.11 7.39 -3.69
CA PRO A 152 -10.13 6.58 -4.34
C PRO A 152 -9.63 5.17 -4.65
N PHE A 153 -10.51 4.19 -4.47
CA PHE A 153 -10.28 2.78 -4.79
C PHE A 153 -11.59 2.16 -5.28
N GLU A 154 -11.49 1.01 -5.94
CA GLU A 154 -12.64 0.18 -6.30
C GLU A 154 -12.64 -1.11 -5.49
N VAL A 155 -13.83 -1.57 -5.11
CA VAL A 155 -13.98 -2.87 -4.44
C VAL A 155 -14.23 -3.95 -5.48
N VAL A 156 -13.42 -4.99 -5.42
CA VAL A 156 -13.53 -6.21 -6.23
C VAL A 156 -13.65 -7.43 -5.32
N TYR A 157 -14.16 -8.54 -5.85
CA TYR A 157 -14.17 -9.81 -5.14
C TYR A 157 -13.93 -10.97 -6.13
N ASP A 158 -14.36 -12.18 -5.77
CA ASP A 158 -14.16 -13.40 -6.56
C ASP A 158 -14.64 -13.26 -8.00
N GLN A 159 -15.85 -12.74 -8.20
CA GLN A 159 -16.46 -12.63 -9.51
C GLN A 159 -15.63 -11.74 -10.47
N GLU A 160 -15.25 -10.54 -10.04
CA GLU A 160 -14.51 -9.60 -10.89
C GLU A 160 -13.13 -10.15 -11.27
N ILE A 161 -12.48 -10.85 -10.33
CA ILE A 161 -11.18 -11.48 -10.61
C ILE A 161 -11.34 -12.60 -11.64
N LEU A 162 -12.39 -13.42 -11.52
CA LEU A 162 -12.67 -14.50 -12.46
C LEU A 162 -13.11 -13.98 -13.85
N ASP A 163 -13.79 -12.84 -13.90
CA ASP A 163 -14.17 -12.15 -15.14
C ASP A 163 -12.98 -11.44 -15.84
N GLY A 164 -11.82 -11.31 -15.17
CA GLY A 164 -10.59 -10.76 -15.75
C GLY A 164 -10.39 -9.26 -15.53
N ASP A 165 -11.13 -8.67 -14.58
CA ASP A 165 -11.11 -7.23 -14.32
C ASP A 165 -9.80 -6.72 -13.71
N LEU A 166 -8.93 -7.61 -13.20
CA LEU A 166 -7.63 -7.21 -12.63
C LEU A 166 -6.76 -6.39 -13.60
N SER A 167 -6.91 -6.58 -14.91
CA SER A 167 -6.22 -5.78 -15.93
C SER A 167 -6.53 -4.28 -15.90
N LYS A 168 -7.63 -3.88 -15.24
CA LYS A 168 -8.04 -2.49 -15.04
C LYS A 168 -7.27 -1.78 -13.94
N TYR A 169 -6.51 -2.51 -13.11
CA TYR A 169 -5.85 -1.97 -11.93
C TYR A 169 -4.33 -2.11 -12.03
N ASP A 170 -3.64 -1.28 -11.26
CA ASP A 170 -2.18 -1.32 -11.13
C ASP A 170 -1.78 -1.94 -9.78
N TRP A 171 -2.69 -1.93 -8.80
CA TRP A 171 -2.47 -2.34 -7.43
C TRP A 171 -3.68 -3.08 -6.85
N LEU A 172 -3.45 -4.20 -6.16
CA LEU A 172 -4.47 -5.01 -5.50
C LEU A 172 -4.15 -5.21 -4.01
N HIS A 173 -5.10 -4.91 -3.13
CA HIS A 173 -5.04 -5.30 -1.73
C HIS A 173 -5.81 -6.58 -1.45
N LEU A 174 -5.22 -7.48 -0.65
CA LEU A 174 -5.91 -8.59 0.00
C LEU A 174 -5.87 -8.40 1.53
N HIS A 175 -7.04 -8.25 2.15
CA HIS A 175 -7.18 -8.18 3.61
C HIS A 175 -8.11 -9.27 4.12
N HIS A 176 -7.74 -9.99 5.18
CA HIS A 176 -8.55 -11.02 5.85
C HIS A 176 -9.01 -12.23 5.05
N GLU A 177 -8.79 -12.22 3.76
CA GLU A 177 -9.38 -13.22 2.92
C GLU A 177 -8.73 -14.58 3.11
N ASP A 178 -9.57 -15.59 2.96
CA ASP A 178 -9.20 -16.99 3.07
C ASP A 178 -9.28 -17.64 1.70
N PHE A 179 -8.11 -17.82 1.08
CA PHE A 179 -8.00 -18.49 -0.21
C PHE A 179 -8.08 -20.02 -0.11
N THR A 180 -8.11 -20.59 1.09
CA THR A 180 -8.25 -22.05 1.28
C THR A 180 -9.69 -22.52 1.15
N GLY A 181 -10.66 -21.61 1.23
CA GLY A 181 -12.09 -21.94 1.19
C GLY A 181 -12.66 -22.46 2.52
N GLN A 182 -11.94 -22.27 3.63
CA GLN A 182 -12.38 -22.70 4.98
C GLN A 182 -13.06 -21.58 5.78
N PHE A 183 -13.48 -20.50 5.12
CA PHE A 183 -14.18 -19.36 5.71
C PHE A 183 -13.50 -18.77 6.96
N GLY A 184 -12.19 -18.54 6.88
CA GLY A 184 -11.41 -18.02 8.00
C GLY A 184 -11.19 -19.05 9.11
N ARG A 185 -11.47 -20.33 8.85
CA ARG A 185 -11.54 -21.46 9.79
C ARG A 185 -12.44 -21.22 10.99
N ASN A 186 -13.39 -20.29 10.88
CA ASN A 186 -14.26 -19.91 11.99
C ASN A 186 -15.69 -19.68 11.52
N LEU A 187 -16.45 -20.77 11.41
CA LEU A 187 -17.87 -20.73 11.03
C LEU A 187 -18.74 -19.85 11.95
N ARG A 188 -18.32 -19.58 13.19
CA ARG A 188 -19.05 -18.67 14.09
C ARG A 188 -18.97 -17.21 13.66
N ARG A 189 -18.01 -16.85 12.81
CA ARG A 189 -17.83 -15.50 12.26
C ARG A 189 -18.48 -15.32 10.88
N MET A 190 -19.09 -16.37 10.35
CA MET A 190 -19.70 -16.37 9.02
C MET A 190 -21.20 -16.57 9.18
N SER A 191 -21.99 -15.69 8.57
CA SER A 191 -23.42 -15.93 8.47
C SER A 191 -23.71 -17.01 7.43
N HIS A 192 -24.92 -17.60 7.50
CA HIS A 192 -25.35 -18.55 6.48
C HIS A 192 -25.43 -17.87 5.11
N GLU A 193 -25.85 -16.61 5.08
CA GLU A 193 -25.91 -15.77 3.89
C GLU A 193 -24.52 -15.55 3.27
N ASP A 194 -23.48 -15.32 4.08
CA ASP A 194 -22.10 -15.13 3.59
C ASP A 194 -21.51 -16.40 2.97
N ILE A 195 -21.85 -17.57 3.52
CA ILE A 195 -21.45 -18.87 2.98
C ILE A 195 -22.18 -19.10 1.66
N GLN A 196 -23.51 -18.96 1.65
CA GLN A 196 -24.34 -19.15 0.46
C GLN A 196 -23.92 -18.22 -0.69
N ALA A 197 -23.58 -16.96 -0.41
CA ALA A 197 -23.13 -16.02 -1.41
C ALA A 197 -21.83 -16.48 -2.12
N GLN A 198 -20.89 -17.08 -1.39
CA GLN A 198 -19.67 -17.64 -1.98
C GLN A 198 -19.94 -18.93 -2.76
N GLU A 199 -20.80 -19.80 -2.25
CA GLU A 199 -21.25 -21.01 -2.96
C GLU A 199 -21.97 -20.68 -4.26
N ASP A 200 -22.80 -19.64 -4.27
CA ASP A 200 -23.52 -19.17 -5.45
C ASP A 200 -22.56 -18.66 -6.54
N ILE A 201 -21.50 -17.95 -6.15
CA ILE A 201 -20.45 -17.53 -7.11
C ILE A 201 -19.69 -18.76 -7.61
N ALA A 202 -19.29 -19.68 -6.73
CA ALA A 202 -18.60 -20.90 -7.14
C ALA A 202 -19.43 -21.67 -8.18
N LYS A 203 -20.73 -21.87 -7.90
CA LYS A 203 -21.67 -22.51 -8.81
C LYS A 203 -21.86 -21.74 -10.12
N LYS A 204 -21.95 -20.41 -10.06
CA LYS A 204 -22.08 -19.54 -11.26
C LYS A 204 -20.91 -19.72 -12.22
N PHE A 205 -19.69 -19.90 -11.70
CA PHE A 205 -18.48 -20.12 -12.49
C PHE A 205 -18.17 -21.61 -12.74
N GLY A 206 -19.05 -22.52 -12.33
CA GLY A 206 -18.94 -23.96 -12.59
C GLY A 206 -17.98 -24.72 -11.66
N TYR A 207 -17.60 -24.14 -10.52
CA TYR A 207 -16.83 -24.83 -9.48
C TYR A 207 -17.75 -25.65 -8.59
N ALA A 208 -17.30 -26.85 -8.21
CA ALA A 208 -18.04 -27.71 -7.29
C ALA A 208 -17.91 -27.26 -5.83
N LYS A 209 -16.80 -26.58 -5.50
CA LYS A 209 -16.48 -26.11 -4.15
C LYS A 209 -15.98 -24.68 -4.13
N VAL A 210 -16.18 -24.00 -3.00
CA VAL A 210 -15.60 -22.67 -2.74
C VAL A 210 -14.07 -22.72 -2.75
N SER A 211 -13.44 -23.76 -2.21
CA SER A 211 -11.98 -23.94 -2.23
C SER A 211 -11.41 -23.99 -3.65
N GLN A 212 -12.09 -24.67 -4.58
CA GLN A 212 -11.71 -24.71 -5.99
C GLN A 212 -11.83 -23.33 -6.66
N MET A 213 -12.90 -22.59 -6.37
CA MET A 213 -13.08 -21.21 -6.83
C MET A 213 -11.98 -20.29 -6.28
N LYS A 214 -11.71 -20.35 -4.97
CA LYS A 214 -10.68 -19.53 -4.32
C LYS A 214 -9.28 -19.83 -4.85
N LEU A 215 -8.95 -21.09 -5.14
CA LEU A 215 -7.73 -21.47 -5.84
C LEU A 215 -7.65 -20.81 -7.24
N ALA A 216 -8.74 -20.84 -8.01
CA ALA A 216 -8.78 -20.18 -9.31
C ALA A 216 -8.58 -18.66 -9.22
N VAL A 217 -9.19 -18.01 -8.22
CA VAL A 217 -8.98 -16.59 -7.91
C VAL A 217 -7.52 -16.33 -7.54
N ALA A 218 -6.92 -17.16 -6.68
CA ALA A 218 -5.51 -17.05 -6.29
C ALA A 218 -4.56 -17.13 -7.51
N LYS A 219 -4.85 -18.04 -8.45
CA LYS A 219 -4.09 -18.14 -9.71
C LYS A 219 -4.22 -16.90 -10.59
N ARG A 220 -5.42 -16.32 -10.72
CA ARG A 220 -5.63 -15.07 -11.47
C ARG A 220 -4.88 -13.89 -10.84
N ILE A 221 -4.81 -13.83 -9.52
CA ILE A 221 -4.00 -12.83 -8.82
C ILE A 221 -2.50 -13.08 -9.06
N LYS A 222 -2.05 -14.34 -9.03
CA LYS A 222 -0.66 -14.72 -9.38
C LYS A 222 -0.30 -14.30 -10.81
N GLU A 223 -1.20 -14.50 -11.77
CA GLU A 223 -1.05 -14.04 -13.16
C GLU A 223 -1.01 -12.51 -13.25
N PHE A 224 -1.88 -11.80 -12.54
CA PHE A 224 -1.86 -10.33 -12.45
C PHE A 224 -0.51 -9.82 -11.96
N CYS A 225 0.02 -10.41 -10.89
CA CYS A 225 1.35 -10.05 -10.38
C CYS A 225 2.43 -10.37 -11.40
N ALA A 226 2.43 -11.59 -11.96
CA ALA A 226 3.41 -11.99 -12.96
C ALA A 226 3.42 -11.06 -14.19
N GLY A 227 2.25 -10.53 -14.57
CA GLY A 227 2.04 -9.59 -15.67
C GLY A 227 2.43 -8.14 -15.38
N GLY A 228 2.89 -7.80 -14.17
CA GLY A 228 3.35 -6.46 -13.81
C GLY A 228 2.48 -5.72 -12.79
N GLY A 229 1.40 -6.34 -12.32
CA GLY A 229 0.59 -5.82 -11.23
C GLY A 229 1.34 -5.85 -9.89
N TYR A 230 0.87 -5.02 -8.95
CA TYR A 230 1.37 -5.00 -7.58
C TYR A 230 0.36 -5.60 -6.60
N LEU A 231 0.82 -6.54 -5.77
CA LEU A 231 0.01 -7.16 -4.72
C LEU A 231 0.46 -6.73 -3.33
N PHE A 232 -0.48 -6.25 -2.53
CA PHE A 232 -0.28 -6.02 -1.10
C PHE A 232 -1.22 -6.91 -0.28
N ALA A 233 -0.69 -7.91 0.42
CA ALA A 233 -1.49 -8.81 1.23
C ALA A 233 -1.18 -8.63 2.72
N MET A 234 -2.23 -8.61 3.54
CA MET A 234 -2.12 -8.48 4.99
C MET A 234 -2.87 -9.58 5.72
N CYS A 235 -2.47 -9.82 6.97
CA CYS A 235 -3.13 -10.78 7.85
C CYS A 235 -3.21 -12.18 7.19
N SER A 236 -4.36 -12.87 7.29
CA SER A 236 -4.59 -14.19 6.69
C SER A 236 -4.49 -14.20 5.16
N GLY A 237 -4.69 -13.06 4.50
CA GLY A 237 -4.56 -12.97 3.04
C GLY A 237 -3.16 -13.30 2.55
N ALA A 238 -2.12 -13.05 3.35
CA ALA A 238 -0.74 -13.39 2.98
C ALA A 238 -0.46 -14.90 3.06
N GLU A 239 -0.86 -15.53 4.17
CA GLU A 239 -0.61 -16.95 4.43
C GLU A 239 -1.51 -17.86 3.58
N THR A 240 -2.82 -17.59 3.56
CA THR A 240 -3.79 -18.46 2.87
C THR A 240 -3.63 -18.44 1.36
N PHE A 241 -3.14 -17.33 0.80
CA PHE A 241 -2.84 -17.20 -0.62
C PHE A 241 -1.77 -18.21 -1.06
N ASP A 242 -0.66 -18.28 -0.33
CA ASP A 242 0.39 -19.26 -0.60
C ASP A 242 -0.06 -20.69 -0.30
N ILE A 243 -0.86 -20.90 0.75
CA ILE A 243 -1.43 -22.23 1.04
C ILE A 243 -2.30 -22.72 -0.11
N ALA A 244 -3.20 -21.88 -0.63
CA ALA A 244 -4.06 -22.24 -1.75
C ALA A 244 -3.24 -22.63 -2.97
N LEU A 245 -2.23 -21.83 -3.32
CA LEU A 245 -1.33 -22.11 -4.46
C LEU A 245 -0.54 -23.41 -4.27
N ALA A 246 -0.05 -23.69 -3.06
CA ALA A 246 0.68 -24.93 -2.77
C ALA A 246 -0.21 -26.18 -2.80
N ALA A 247 -1.49 -26.03 -2.45
CA ALA A 247 -2.48 -27.10 -2.39
C ALA A 247 -3.22 -27.32 -3.72
N GLU A 248 -2.66 -26.87 -4.85
CA GLU A 248 -3.27 -27.09 -6.16
C GLU A 248 -3.51 -28.58 -6.43
N GLY A 249 -4.79 -28.96 -6.58
CA GLY A 249 -5.19 -30.34 -6.84
C GLY A 249 -5.15 -31.27 -5.62
N VAL A 250 -4.97 -30.72 -4.42
CA VAL A 250 -4.95 -31.46 -3.15
C VAL A 250 -6.08 -30.96 -2.25
N ASP A 251 -6.89 -31.87 -1.71
CA ASP A 251 -7.93 -31.45 -0.76
C ASP A 251 -7.38 -31.26 0.65
N ILE A 252 -7.39 -30.01 1.13
CA ILE A 252 -6.92 -29.61 2.45
C ILE A 252 -8.07 -29.14 3.37
N VAL A 253 -9.31 -29.19 2.88
CA VAL A 253 -10.48 -28.65 3.58
C VAL A 253 -11.08 -29.70 4.50
N ASP A 254 -11.32 -29.31 5.75
CA ASP A 254 -11.99 -30.20 6.70
C ASP A 254 -13.49 -30.30 6.40
N SER A 255 -14.05 -31.50 6.54
CA SER A 255 -15.46 -31.82 6.25
C SER A 255 -16.50 -30.95 6.93
N GLN A 256 -16.14 -30.26 8.02
CA GLN A 256 -17.05 -29.29 8.63
C GLN A 256 -17.33 -28.07 7.72
N PHE A 257 -16.47 -27.78 6.73
CA PHE A 257 -16.56 -26.60 5.87
C PHE A 257 -17.22 -26.88 4.53
N ASP A 258 -16.97 -28.03 3.90
CA ASP A 258 -17.48 -28.37 2.56
C ASP A 258 -18.08 -29.77 2.44
N GLY A 259 -18.15 -30.52 3.54
CA GLY A 259 -18.90 -31.77 3.64
C GLY A 259 -18.15 -33.04 3.21
N ASP A 260 -16.90 -32.94 2.75
CA ASP A 260 -16.05 -34.10 2.45
C ASP A 260 -14.69 -34.02 3.17
N GLY A 261 -13.94 -35.12 3.16
CA GLY A 261 -12.75 -35.24 4.00
C GLY A 261 -11.49 -34.69 3.34
N ILE A 262 -10.57 -34.22 4.18
CA ILE A 262 -9.18 -33.92 3.79
C ILE A 262 -8.56 -35.13 3.09
N GLU A 263 -7.83 -34.90 2.00
CA GLU A 263 -7.19 -35.95 1.25
C GLU A 263 -6.09 -36.65 2.07
N PRO A 264 -6.01 -38.00 2.07
CA PRO A 264 -4.94 -38.71 2.76
C PRO A 264 -3.55 -38.26 2.29
N GLY A 265 -2.73 -37.83 3.26
CA GLY A 265 -1.38 -37.35 3.02
C GLY A 265 -1.30 -35.97 2.37
N ALA A 266 -2.34 -35.13 2.46
CA ALA A 266 -2.39 -33.79 1.87
C ALA A 266 -1.11 -32.95 2.10
N GLN A 267 -0.59 -32.94 3.33
CA GLN A 267 0.66 -32.25 3.68
C GLN A 267 1.86 -32.61 2.79
N SER A 268 1.99 -33.89 2.44
CA SER A 268 3.11 -34.39 1.63
C SER A 268 2.98 -34.10 0.13
N LYS A 269 1.80 -33.63 -0.30
CA LYS A 269 1.47 -33.35 -1.70
C LYS A 269 1.57 -31.87 -2.07
N LEU A 270 1.88 -31.00 -1.11
CA LEU A 270 2.01 -29.56 -1.35
C LEU A 270 3.18 -29.24 -2.29
N ASP A 271 2.95 -28.37 -3.27
CA ASP A 271 3.97 -27.84 -4.16
C ASP A 271 4.38 -26.41 -3.78
N PHE A 272 5.42 -26.29 -2.95
CA PHE A 272 5.94 -24.98 -2.55
C PHE A 272 6.57 -24.19 -3.69
N SER A 273 6.82 -24.77 -4.87
CA SER A 273 7.29 -23.99 -6.03
C SER A 273 6.22 -23.02 -6.55
N GLN A 274 4.94 -23.24 -6.21
CA GLN A 274 3.85 -22.37 -6.62
C GLN A 274 3.69 -21.11 -5.79
N THR A 275 4.27 -21.05 -4.58
CA THR A 275 4.05 -19.99 -3.59
C THR A 275 4.94 -18.78 -3.81
N PHE A 276 4.56 -17.64 -3.24
CA PHE A 276 5.31 -16.38 -3.32
C PHE A 276 6.41 -16.34 -2.25
N ALA A 277 6.01 -16.46 -0.99
CA ALA A 277 6.84 -16.14 0.16
C ALA A 277 7.23 -17.37 0.97
N PHE A 278 6.37 -18.38 1.05
CA PHE A 278 6.50 -19.43 2.05
C PHE A 278 6.80 -20.82 1.47
N GLU A 279 7.65 -21.59 2.14
CA GLU A 279 7.97 -22.98 1.82
C GLU A 279 8.08 -23.83 3.10
N ASN A 280 7.97 -25.15 2.96
CA ASN A 280 8.16 -26.12 4.05
C ASN A 280 7.27 -25.86 5.29
N PHE A 281 6.10 -25.26 5.09
CA PHE A 281 5.14 -25.03 6.16
C PHE A 281 4.29 -26.26 6.43
N GLU A 282 3.85 -26.42 7.68
CA GLU A 282 2.96 -27.47 8.14
C GLU A 282 1.54 -26.92 8.27
N LEU A 283 0.59 -27.54 7.58
CA LEU A 283 -0.82 -27.20 7.64
C LEU A 283 -1.41 -27.60 9.00
N GLN A 284 -2.21 -26.71 9.55
CA GLN A 284 -3.08 -27.04 10.68
C GLN A 284 -4.34 -27.72 10.13
N LEU A 285 -4.30 -29.03 9.88
CA LEU A 285 -5.42 -29.77 9.26
C LEU A 285 -6.57 -30.04 10.25
N GLU A 286 -6.25 -30.39 11.50
CA GLU A 286 -7.26 -30.73 12.51
C GLU A 286 -7.66 -29.54 13.40
N ASN A 287 -8.90 -29.55 13.89
CA ASN A 287 -9.43 -28.58 14.84
C ASN A 287 -8.82 -28.76 16.25
N GLY A 288 -7.74 -28.04 16.55
CA GLY A 288 -7.36 -27.78 17.93
C GLY A 288 -8.28 -26.75 18.62
N TYR A 289 -8.36 -26.80 19.95
CA TYR A 289 -9.15 -25.85 20.77
C TYR A 289 -8.77 -24.38 20.46
N GLY A 290 -9.60 -23.69 19.67
CA GLY A 290 -9.44 -22.26 19.33
C GLY A 290 -9.43 -21.89 17.84
N GLY A 291 -9.29 -22.90 16.95
CA GLY A 291 -9.65 -22.94 15.51
C GLY A 291 -9.66 -21.65 14.68
N MET A 292 -8.50 -21.02 14.41
CA MET A 292 -8.38 -19.92 13.43
C MET A 292 -7.05 -19.93 12.65
N TRP A 293 -6.20 -20.92 12.87
CA TRP A 293 -4.84 -20.95 12.32
C TRP A 293 -4.81 -21.77 11.03
N PHE A 294 -4.00 -21.44 10.04
CA PHE A 294 -3.94 -22.23 8.81
C PHE A 294 -2.69 -23.10 8.73
N SER A 295 -1.56 -22.59 9.21
CA SER A 295 -0.29 -23.30 9.20
C SER A 295 0.68 -22.75 10.26
N ASP A 296 1.88 -23.34 10.33
CA ASP A 296 3.00 -22.82 11.10
C ASP A 296 3.74 -21.64 10.44
N ILE A 297 3.28 -21.12 9.29
CA ILE A 297 3.69 -19.81 8.76
C ILE A 297 3.46 -18.74 9.81
N ASN A 298 2.37 -18.85 10.56
CA ASN A 298 2.01 -17.85 11.55
C ASN A 298 2.81 -18.01 12.85
N ALA A 299 3.79 -17.14 13.08
CA ALA A 299 4.67 -17.24 14.25
C ALA A 299 3.98 -16.96 15.60
N SER A 300 2.72 -16.53 15.59
CA SER A 300 1.96 -16.19 16.80
C SER A 300 1.06 -17.32 17.32
N LEU A 301 1.23 -18.55 16.84
CA LEU A 301 0.54 -19.75 17.34
C LEU A 301 0.64 -19.84 18.87
N GLY A 302 -0.40 -19.38 19.58
CA GLY A 302 -0.55 -19.52 21.02
C GLY A 302 -0.28 -18.28 21.89
N SER A 303 0.12 -17.13 21.34
CA SER A 303 0.37 -15.93 22.16
C SER A 303 -0.81 -14.96 22.18
N TYR A 304 -1.99 -15.43 22.62
CA TYR A 304 -3.09 -14.54 23.03
C TYR A 304 -2.80 -13.93 24.41
N GLY A 305 -1.78 -13.10 24.49
CA GLY A 305 -1.62 -12.20 25.63
C GLY A 305 -2.69 -11.12 25.56
N PHE A 306 -3.65 -11.13 26.51
CA PHE A 306 -4.66 -10.07 26.72
C PHE A 306 -4.05 -8.77 27.31
N GLY A 307 -2.88 -8.38 26.82
CA GLY A 307 -2.22 -7.12 27.17
C GLY A 307 -1.76 -6.40 25.92
N ASP A 308 -1.65 -5.07 26.01
CA ASP A 308 -0.89 -4.28 25.05
C ASP A 308 0.53 -4.84 25.03
N SER A 309 0.98 -5.40 23.90
CA SER A 309 2.39 -5.73 23.78
C SER A 309 3.15 -4.46 23.48
N GLU A 310 4.05 -4.06 24.37
CA GLU A 310 5.11 -3.08 24.08
C GLU A 310 6.15 -3.63 23.09
N ASN A 311 5.94 -4.85 22.59
CA ASN A 311 6.77 -5.41 21.54
C ASN A 311 6.74 -4.52 20.31
N VAL A 312 7.91 -4.33 19.73
CA VAL A 312 8.11 -3.64 18.48
C VAL A 312 8.81 -4.58 17.50
N PHE A 313 8.54 -4.38 16.22
CA PHE A 313 9.40 -4.88 15.16
C PHE A 313 10.17 -3.72 14.56
N THR A 314 11.34 -4.02 14.00
CA THR A 314 12.24 -3.00 13.45
C THR A 314 12.30 -3.13 11.94
N LEU A 315 12.28 -1.99 11.26
CA LEU A 315 12.52 -1.90 9.82
C LEU A 315 14.01 -1.96 9.51
N PHE A 316 14.36 -2.67 8.44
CA PHE A 316 15.73 -2.64 7.92
C PHE A 316 16.01 -1.30 7.24
N ASP A 317 17.24 -0.81 7.37
CA ASP A 317 17.71 0.36 6.62
C ASP A 317 18.23 -0.09 5.25
N PHE A 318 17.61 0.42 4.19
CA PHE A 318 17.92 0.10 2.81
C PHE A 318 18.55 1.31 2.12
N SER A 319 19.43 1.07 1.15
CA SER A 319 20.04 2.17 0.43
C SER A 319 19.03 2.83 -0.51
N ALA A 320 18.69 4.10 -0.26
CA ALA A 320 17.80 4.88 -1.12
C ALA A 320 18.33 5.02 -2.57
N LYS A 321 19.63 4.78 -2.79
CA LYS A 321 20.27 4.83 -4.10
C LYS A 321 20.27 3.50 -4.84
N TRP A 322 20.53 2.40 -4.12
CA TRP A 322 20.75 1.08 -4.70
C TRP A 322 19.54 0.17 -4.54
N ASP A 323 18.87 0.26 -3.41
CA ASP A 323 17.72 -0.53 -2.99
C ASP A 323 16.45 0.34 -2.97
N VAL A 324 16.24 1.10 -4.05
CA VAL A 324 15.19 2.13 -4.15
C VAL A 324 13.82 1.62 -3.74
N ILE A 325 13.45 0.41 -4.16
CA ILE A 325 12.13 -0.19 -3.92
C ILE A 325 11.91 -0.47 -2.44
N PRO A 326 12.72 -1.30 -1.75
CA PRO A 326 12.54 -1.51 -0.32
C PRO A 326 12.72 -0.21 0.47
N SER A 327 13.59 0.73 0.07
CA SER A 327 13.69 2.06 0.71
C SER A 327 12.37 2.85 0.64
N MET A 328 11.66 2.82 -0.50
CA MET A 328 10.32 3.41 -0.60
C MET A 328 9.32 2.72 0.33
N LEU A 329 9.31 1.39 0.34
CA LEU A 329 8.33 0.59 1.08
C LEU A 329 8.51 0.71 2.61
N VAL A 330 9.74 0.88 3.10
CA VAL A 330 10.03 1.09 4.53
C VAL A 330 10.06 2.56 4.96
N GLN A 331 9.85 3.51 4.03
CA GLN A 331 9.99 4.94 4.32
C GLN A 331 9.09 5.37 5.49
N ASN A 332 9.69 5.88 6.55
CA ASN A 332 8.95 6.26 7.75
C ASN A 332 9.68 7.35 8.55
N HIS A 333 8.99 7.95 9.52
CA HIS A 333 9.56 8.80 10.56
C HIS A 333 10.08 8.00 11.76
N GLU A 334 9.61 6.75 11.91
CA GLU A 334 10.02 5.84 12.97
C GLU A 334 10.52 4.51 12.38
N PHE A 335 11.58 3.94 12.96
CA PHE A 335 12.15 2.66 12.53
C PHE A 335 11.69 1.48 13.41
N GLN A 336 11.18 1.75 14.60
CA GLN A 336 10.56 0.76 15.49
C GLN A 336 9.05 0.94 15.43
N ILE A 337 8.33 -0.12 15.10
CA ILE A 337 6.88 -0.08 14.96
C ILE A 337 6.29 -1.06 15.94
N ARG A 338 5.29 -0.62 16.71
CA ARG A 338 4.55 -1.47 17.64
C ARG A 338 3.97 -2.68 16.90
N GLU A 339 4.14 -3.86 17.48
CA GLU A 339 3.53 -5.07 16.97
C GLU A 339 2.01 -5.02 17.14
N PHE A 340 1.30 -5.40 16.09
CA PHE A 340 -0.14 -5.54 16.09
C PHE A 340 -0.53 -6.95 15.66
N SER A 341 -1.68 -7.42 16.16
CA SER A 341 -2.12 -8.80 16.03
C SER A 341 -3.18 -8.92 14.95
N GLY A 342 -3.21 -10.05 14.25
CA GLY A 342 -4.25 -10.45 13.32
C GLY A 342 -4.50 -11.95 13.44
N GLN A 343 -5.31 -12.48 12.52
CA GLN A 343 -5.40 -13.93 12.34
C GLN A 343 -4.02 -14.49 11.99
N THR A 344 -3.34 -13.90 11.00
CA THR A 344 -1.90 -14.06 10.79
C THR A 344 -1.17 -12.82 11.25
N SER A 345 -0.46 -12.94 12.38
CA SER A 345 0.14 -11.79 13.07
C SER A 345 1.58 -11.53 12.62
N ALA A 346 2.34 -12.59 12.39
CA ALA A 346 3.75 -12.54 11.99
C ALA A 346 4.13 -13.82 11.27
N PHE A 347 5.27 -13.82 10.60
CA PHE A 347 5.73 -14.92 9.78
C PHE A 347 6.89 -15.66 10.46
N THR A 348 6.83 -16.99 10.49
CA THR A 348 7.87 -17.83 11.08
C THR A 348 9.08 -17.84 10.15
N LYS A 349 10.25 -17.45 10.65
CA LYS A 349 11.46 -17.29 9.82
C LYS A 349 11.85 -18.54 9.02
N LYS A 350 11.60 -19.74 9.58
CA LYS A 350 11.93 -21.02 8.93
C LYS A 350 11.07 -21.32 7.69
N THR A 351 9.88 -20.70 7.59
CA THR A 351 8.96 -20.93 6.47
C THR A 351 9.13 -19.88 5.38
N VAL A 352 9.84 -18.77 5.63
CA VAL A 352 10.10 -17.74 4.62
C VAL A 352 11.19 -18.24 3.66
N LYS A 353 10.90 -18.23 2.36
CA LYS A 353 11.84 -18.63 1.31
C LYS A 353 13.10 -17.77 1.35
N SER A 354 14.24 -18.38 1.08
CA SER A 354 15.55 -17.70 1.10
C SER A 354 15.71 -16.54 0.11
N ASN A 355 14.92 -16.50 -0.97
CA ASN A 355 14.94 -15.44 -1.97
C ASN A 355 13.97 -14.28 -1.67
N VAL A 356 13.23 -14.34 -0.56
CA VAL A 356 12.31 -13.29 -0.14
C VAL A 356 13.06 -12.24 0.66
N LEU A 357 12.80 -10.96 0.36
CA LEU A 357 13.41 -9.86 1.08
C LEU A 357 12.62 -9.56 2.35
N VAL A 358 13.25 -9.72 3.51
CA VAL A 358 12.68 -9.29 4.80
C VAL A 358 12.96 -7.80 4.99
N MET A 359 11.90 -6.99 5.01
CA MET A 359 11.95 -5.54 5.21
C MET A 359 11.71 -5.11 6.65
N GLY A 360 11.11 -5.97 7.47
CA GLY A 360 10.92 -5.71 8.90
C GLY A 360 10.75 -6.99 9.70
N GLN A 361 11.35 -7.04 10.88
CA GLN A 361 11.37 -8.23 11.74
C GLN A 361 11.26 -7.88 13.22
N SER A 362 10.68 -8.81 13.98
CA SER A 362 10.76 -8.85 15.43
C SER A 362 12.00 -9.68 15.86
N LYS A 363 12.13 -9.90 17.18
CA LYS A 363 13.16 -10.78 17.72
C LYS A 363 13.05 -12.22 17.21
N SER A 364 11.82 -12.73 17.04
CA SER A 364 11.57 -14.16 16.77
C SER A 364 10.85 -14.44 15.45
N SER A 365 10.34 -13.41 14.76
CA SER A 365 9.50 -13.55 13.57
C SER A 365 9.74 -12.43 12.57
N ASP A 366 9.40 -12.69 11.32
CA ASP A 366 9.38 -11.67 10.28
C ASP A 366 7.99 -11.02 10.23
N ARG A 367 7.94 -9.76 9.79
CA ARG A 367 6.71 -8.95 9.84
C ARG A 367 6.36 -8.34 8.50
N TYR A 368 7.36 -7.97 7.71
CA TYR A 368 7.17 -7.26 6.45
C TYR A 368 8.11 -7.84 5.39
N LEU A 369 7.53 -8.40 4.33
CA LEU A 369 8.23 -9.17 3.30
C LEU A 369 7.97 -8.54 1.94
N TYR A 370 8.95 -8.62 1.05
CA TYR A 370 8.85 -8.19 -0.34
C TYR A 370 9.44 -9.22 -1.29
N GLY A 371 8.88 -9.30 -2.48
CA GLY A 371 9.46 -10.08 -3.57
C GLY A 371 8.94 -9.67 -4.94
N GLU A 372 9.50 -10.32 -5.96
CA GLU A 372 9.13 -10.13 -7.35
C GLU A 372 8.65 -11.45 -7.96
N ILE A 373 7.72 -11.36 -8.89
CA ILE A 373 7.27 -12.51 -9.70
C ILE A 373 7.00 -12.04 -11.12
N GLY A 374 7.57 -12.72 -12.11
CA GLY A 374 7.52 -12.27 -13.51
C GLY A 374 8.08 -10.86 -13.64
N VAL A 375 7.24 -9.91 -14.07
CA VAL A 375 7.60 -8.47 -14.17
C VAL A 375 6.90 -7.58 -13.14
N GLY A 376 6.12 -8.18 -12.24
CA GLY A 376 5.44 -7.48 -11.13
C GLY A 376 5.95 -7.95 -9.78
N GLN A 377 5.26 -7.47 -8.74
CA GLN A 377 5.86 -7.32 -7.42
C GLN A 377 4.79 -7.51 -6.34
N TRP A 378 5.24 -7.91 -5.15
CA TRP A 378 4.33 -8.19 -4.06
C TRP A 378 4.96 -7.87 -2.70
N THR A 379 4.10 -7.60 -1.74
CA THR A 379 4.47 -7.32 -0.36
C THR A 379 3.48 -7.98 0.60
N PHE A 380 4.00 -8.72 1.57
CA PHE A 380 3.23 -9.35 2.64
C PHE A 380 3.52 -8.66 3.98
N TYR A 381 2.48 -8.24 4.69
CA TYR A 381 2.61 -7.52 5.96
C TYR A 381 1.74 -8.15 7.06
N GLY A 382 2.41 -8.67 8.09
CA GLY A 382 1.78 -9.40 9.19
C GLY A 382 1.00 -8.50 10.14
N GLY A 383 -0.14 -9.00 10.60
CA GLY A 383 -1.05 -8.30 11.49
C GLY A 383 -2.24 -7.68 10.77
N HIS A 384 -3.15 -7.12 11.57
CA HIS A 384 -4.45 -6.63 11.13
C HIS A 384 -4.54 -5.11 11.04
N ASP A 385 -4.49 -4.44 12.19
CA ASP A 385 -4.68 -3.00 12.34
C ASP A 385 -3.58 -2.47 13.26
N PRO A 386 -2.68 -1.59 12.77
CA PRO A 386 -1.60 -1.03 13.57
C PRO A 386 -2.00 -0.32 14.86
N GLU A 387 -3.17 0.34 14.87
CA GLU A 387 -3.67 1.13 16.01
C GLU A 387 -4.92 0.51 16.64
N GLY A 388 -5.34 -0.64 16.14
CA GLY A 388 -6.49 -1.37 16.63
C GLY A 388 -6.30 -1.89 18.04
N ARG A 389 -7.36 -1.79 18.86
CA ARG A 389 -7.37 -2.36 20.21
C ARG A 389 -7.57 -3.87 20.17
N ARG A 390 -6.85 -4.60 21.05
CA ARG A 390 -7.07 -6.03 21.28
C ARG A 390 -8.39 -6.24 22.06
N GLY A 391 -9.14 -7.30 21.74
CA GLY A 391 -10.34 -7.70 22.48
C GLY A 391 -11.56 -8.02 21.60
N GLY A 392 -12.58 -8.68 22.19
CA GLY A 392 -13.77 -9.19 21.49
C GLY A 392 -14.81 -8.14 21.08
N HIS A 393 -14.68 -6.90 21.56
CA HIS A 393 -15.49 -5.75 21.15
C HIS A 393 -14.59 -4.75 20.42
N ARG A 394 -14.18 -5.09 19.20
CA ARG A 394 -13.40 -4.17 18.36
C ARG A 394 -14.31 -3.03 17.93
N MET A 395 -14.14 -1.87 18.56
CA MET A 395 -14.57 -0.60 17.96
C MET A 395 -13.60 -0.32 16.80
N GLY A 396 -14.10 0.13 15.66
CA GLY A 396 -13.24 0.52 14.54
C GLY A 396 -12.25 1.60 14.96
N THR A 397 -11.03 1.53 14.42
CA THR A 397 -9.99 2.52 14.70
C THR A 397 -10.38 3.89 14.17
N ASP A 398 -10.29 4.91 15.03
CA ASP A 398 -10.44 6.30 14.61
C ASP A 398 -9.05 6.89 14.31
N LEU A 399 -8.70 6.97 13.03
CA LEU A 399 -7.42 7.54 12.59
C LEU A 399 -7.25 9.03 12.91
N ASN A 400 -8.30 9.76 13.30
CA ASN A 400 -8.14 11.12 13.83
C ASN A 400 -7.34 11.15 15.15
N LEU A 401 -7.33 10.04 15.89
CA LEU A 401 -6.53 9.89 17.11
C LEU A 401 -5.09 9.45 16.82
N TYR A 402 -4.82 8.98 15.59
CA TYR A 402 -3.53 8.44 15.18
C TYR A 402 -3.01 9.01 13.84
N PRO A 403 -3.01 10.35 13.65
CA PRO A 403 -2.63 10.97 12.37
C PRO A 403 -1.16 10.75 11.99
N HIS A 404 -0.34 10.26 12.92
CA HIS A 404 1.08 9.96 12.73
C HIS A 404 1.40 8.46 12.81
N SER A 405 0.43 7.55 12.74
CA SER A 405 0.74 6.11 12.92
C SER A 405 1.81 5.59 11.93
N PRO A 406 2.97 5.12 12.40
CA PRO A 406 4.01 4.60 11.53
C PRO A 406 3.59 3.29 10.85
N GLY A 407 2.75 2.46 11.48
CA GLY A 407 2.26 1.23 10.88
C GLY A 407 1.30 1.48 9.71
N TYR A 408 0.44 2.49 9.80
CA TYR A 408 -0.41 2.92 8.69
C TYR A 408 0.38 3.61 7.57
N ARG A 409 1.49 4.29 7.88
CA ARG A 409 2.38 4.83 6.85
C ARG A 409 2.97 3.71 5.97
N LEU A 410 3.31 2.56 6.53
CA LEU A 410 3.80 1.42 5.74
C LEU A 410 2.75 0.93 4.74
N ILE A 411 1.47 0.85 5.16
CA ILE A 411 0.36 0.56 4.26
C ILE A 411 0.32 1.59 3.12
N LEU A 412 0.39 2.88 3.46
CA LEU A 412 0.29 3.96 2.46
C LEU A 412 1.51 4.07 1.53
N ASN A 413 2.70 3.64 1.96
CA ASN A 413 3.89 3.55 1.10
C ASN A 413 3.64 2.63 -0.11
N ASN A 414 2.92 1.53 0.11
CA ASN A 414 2.60 0.55 -0.93
C ASN A 414 1.74 1.15 -2.06
N ILE A 415 0.98 2.21 -1.80
CA ILE A 415 0.05 2.82 -2.76
C ILE A 415 0.76 3.76 -3.74
N LEU A 416 1.78 4.47 -3.29
CA LEU A 416 2.55 5.39 -4.14
C LEU A 416 3.63 4.67 -4.95
N PHE A 417 3.99 3.45 -4.54
CA PHE A 417 5.02 2.65 -5.16
C PHE A 417 4.81 2.39 -6.67
N PRO A 418 3.62 1.97 -7.15
CA PRO A 418 3.39 1.76 -8.59
C PRO A 418 3.50 3.04 -9.43
N SER A 419 3.39 4.21 -8.80
CA SER A 419 3.53 5.52 -9.44
C SER A 419 5.00 5.90 -9.69
N ALA A 420 5.98 5.16 -9.15
CA ALA A 420 7.38 5.46 -9.37
C ALA A 420 7.82 5.18 -10.80
N LYS A 421 8.57 6.12 -11.41
CA LYS A 421 9.19 5.84 -12.70
C LYS A 421 10.22 4.71 -12.54
N LYS A 422 10.08 3.64 -13.32
CA LYS A 422 11.19 2.70 -13.52
C LYS A 422 12.37 3.46 -14.15
N LYS A 423 13.44 3.71 -13.38
CA LYS A 423 14.72 4.21 -13.95
C LYS A 423 15.16 3.17 -14.99
N LYS A 424 15.38 3.57 -16.24
CA LYS A 424 15.97 2.67 -17.25
C LYS A 424 17.33 2.22 -16.70
N ARG A 425 17.51 0.92 -16.44
CA ARG A 425 18.82 0.36 -16.09
C ARG A 425 19.77 0.74 -17.22
N LYS A 426 20.88 1.44 -16.89
CA LYS A 426 21.98 1.61 -17.83
C LYS A 426 22.62 0.23 -17.97
N THR A 427 22.42 -0.40 -19.13
CA THR A 427 23.17 -1.59 -19.58
C THR A 427 24.56 -1.18 -20.00
#